data_AF-A0A952YIF9-F1
#
_entry.id   AF-A0A952YIF9-F1
#
_cell.length_a   1.000
_cell.length_b   1.000
_cell.length_c   1.000
_cell.angle_alpha   90.00
_cell.angle_beta   90.00
_cell.angle_gamma   90.00
#
_symmetry.space_group_name_H-M   'P 1'
#
loop_
_entity.id
_entity.type
_entity.pdbx_description
1 polymer ?
#
loop_
_entity_poly.entity_id
_entity_poly.type
_entity_poly.pdbx_seq_one_letter_code
_entity_poly.pdbx_strand_id
1 'polypeptide(L)'
;MTLLSFARATLVTGVMTALTLPAFAQDISESHLKAARDAVASIEATAMYDNILPQAAFALKQELIQQNPDKQEVISKTVDEEVLKLVARRTDLEREAAQVYAKAMSEEDLRNIANFYNSPTGKKLLETAPIVTREVIKAADIWQRGVARDLAQAVGEKLHAIEGTTPSAPVEEVQPQN
;
A
#
# COMPACT_ATOMS: atom_id res chain seq x y z
N MET A 1 -1.80 -20.56 -7.23
CA MET A 1 -2.42 -21.06 -8.47
C MET A 1 -1.42 -20.83 -9.59
N THR A 2 -0.56 -21.83 -9.80
CA THR A 2 0.62 -21.80 -10.68
C THR A 2 0.22 -22.31 -12.06
N LEU A 3 0.24 -21.45 -13.07
CA LEU A 3 -0.09 -21.81 -14.44
C LEU A 3 1.13 -22.43 -15.14
N LEU A 4 1.03 -23.74 -15.41
CA LEU A 4 1.93 -24.49 -16.28
C LEU A 4 1.92 -23.90 -17.69
N SER A 5 3.07 -23.41 -18.15
CA SER A 5 3.28 -23.02 -19.55
C SER A 5 3.97 -24.16 -20.29
N PHE A 6 3.27 -24.77 -21.26
CA PHE A 6 3.86 -25.73 -22.20
C PHE A 6 4.76 -25.02 -23.20
N ALA A 7 6.06 -25.32 -23.13
CA ALA A 7 7.04 -24.93 -24.13
C ALA A 7 6.74 -25.64 -25.47
N ARG A 8 6.58 -24.86 -26.54
CA ARG A 8 6.75 -25.34 -27.92
C ARG A 8 7.95 -24.61 -28.50
N ALA A 9 9.04 -25.35 -28.62
CA ALA A 9 10.25 -24.93 -29.29
C ALA A 9 10.04 -24.93 -30.81
N THR A 10 10.14 -23.76 -31.42
CA THR A 10 10.39 -23.61 -32.86
C THR A 10 11.70 -22.84 -33.02
N LEU A 11 12.69 -23.54 -33.56
CA LEU A 11 14.04 -23.06 -33.82
C LEU A 11 14.00 -22.28 -35.14
N VAL A 12 13.95 -20.95 -35.06
CA VAL A 12 14.17 -20.06 -36.20
C VAL A 12 15.50 -19.35 -35.98
N THR A 13 16.52 -19.77 -36.72
CA THR A 13 17.82 -19.10 -36.78
C THR A 13 17.67 -17.81 -37.59
N GLY A 14 17.25 -16.74 -36.92
CA GLY A 14 17.30 -15.37 -37.43
C GLY A 14 18.44 -14.62 -36.74
N VAL A 15 19.36 -14.05 -37.52
CA VAL A 15 20.39 -13.13 -37.04
C VAL A 15 19.68 -11.89 -36.48
N MET A 16 19.42 -11.87 -35.18
CA MET A 16 19.01 -10.67 -34.45
C MET A 16 20.25 -9.77 -34.34
N THR A 17 20.39 -8.84 -35.27
CA THR A 17 21.18 -7.63 -35.04
C THR A 17 20.61 -6.95 -33.79
N ALA A 18 21.32 -7.09 -32.67
CA ALA A 18 21.04 -6.35 -31.46
C ALA A 18 21.18 -4.86 -31.77
N LEU A 19 20.06 -4.19 -32.03
CA LEU A 19 19.98 -2.75 -31.87
C LEU A 19 20.20 -2.50 -30.39
N THR A 20 21.45 -2.16 -30.03
CA THR A 20 21.76 -1.55 -28.74
C THR A 20 21.06 -0.19 -28.74
N LEU A 21 19.77 -0.19 -28.37
CA LEU A 21 19.08 1.05 -28.08
C LEU A 21 19.85 1.70 -26.92
N PRO A 22 20.22 2.98 -27.03
CA PRO A 22 20.87 3.67 -25.93
C PRO A 22 19.98 3.53 -24.69
N ALA A 23 20.53 2.93 -23.64
CA ALA A 23 19.91 2.95 -22.33
C ALA A 23 19.60 4.41 -21.98
N PHE A 24 18.35 4.69 -21.58
CA PHE A 24 17.84 6.02 -21.30
C PHE A 24 18.68 6.73 -20.24
N ALA A 25 19.70 7.44 -20.69
CA ALA A 25 20.44 8.45 -19.94
C ALA A 25 20.29 9.81 -20.63
N GLN A 26 19.11 10.05 -21.23
CA GLN A 26 18.72 11.42 -21.57
C GLN A 26 18.36 12.10 -20.26
N ASP A 27 19.00 13.25 -20.00
CA ASP A 27 18.61 14.11 -18.89
C ASP A 27 17.10 14.38 -18.94
N ILE A 28 16.43 14.17 -17.82
CA ILE A 28 14.99 14.37 -17.69
C ILE A 28 14.71 15.85 -17.98
N SER A 29 13.85 16.12 -18.95
CA SER A 29 13.52 17.49 -19.35
C SER A 29 12.82 18.25 -18.22
N GLU A 30 12.89 19.58 -18.27
CA GLU A 30 12.15 20.43 -17.31
C GLU A 30 10.63 20.20 -17.38
N SER A 31 10.09 19.91 -18.57
CA SER A 31 8.67 19.60 -18.76
C SER A 31 8.28 18.30 -18.08
N HIS A 32 9.13 17.28 -18.16
CA HIS A 32 8.91 15.98 -17.54
C HIS A 32 9.02 16.09 -16.01
N LEU A 33 10.02 16.81 -15.49
CA LEU A 33 10.11 17.12 -14.06
C LEU A 33 8.91 17.93 -13.55
N LYS A 34 8.38 18.85 -14.36
CA LYS A 34 7.17 19.59 -13.99
C LYS A 34 5.96 18.65 -13.92
N ALA A 35 5.75 17.81 -14.94
CA ALA A 35 4.68 16.82 -14.94
C ALA A 35 4.77 15.89 -13.73
N ALA A 36 5.98 15.47 -13.35
CA ALA A 36 6.20 14.66 -12.16
C ALA A 36 5.82 15.38 -10.86
N ARG A 37 6.21 16.66 -10.71
CA ARG A 37 5.79 17.48 -9.55
C ARG A 37 4.28 17.63 -9.47
N ASP A 38 3.63 17.92 -10.60
CA ASP A 38 2.17 18.07 -10.66
C ASP A 38 1.48 16.74 -10.28
N ALA A 39 2.01 15.60 -10.74
CA ALA A 39 1.50 14.27 -10.39
C ALA A 39 1.65 13.96 -8.90
N VAL A 40 2.87 14.12 -8.34
CA VAL A 40 3.17 13.90 -6.91
C VAL A 40 2.24 14.71 -6.02
N ALA A 41 2.05 15.99 -6.35
CA ALA A 41 1.14 16.87 -5.62
C ALA A 41 -0.32 16.41 -5.74
N SER A 42 -0.77 16.03 -6.94
CA SER A 42 -2.16 15.63 -7.19
C SER A 42 -2.61 14.38 -6.44
N ILE A 43 -1.69 13.44 -6.20
CA ILE A 43 -1.96 12.18 -5.49
C ILE A 43 -1.56 12.23 -4.02
N GLU A 44 -1.11 13.39 -3.53
CA GLU A 44 -0.68 13.59 -2.15
C GLU A 44 0.42 12.59 -1.71
N ALA A 45 1.34 12.24 -2.63
CA ALA A 45 2.28 11.12 -2.43
C ALA A 45 3.19 11.27 -1.20
N THR A 46 3.40 12.52 -0.77
CA THR A 46 4.30 12.92 0.31
C THR A 46 3.55 13.51 1.51
N ALA A 47 2.22 13.59 1.49
CA ALA A 47 1.44 14.26 2.54
C ALA A 47 1.63 13.65 3.93
N MET A 48 1.92 12.34 4.01
CA MET A 48 2.26 11.68 5.26
C MET A 48 3.50 12.27 5.96
N TYR A 49 4.36 12.98 5.23
CA TYR A 49 5.59 13.60 5.73
C TYR A 49 5.42 15.05 6.22
N ASP A 50 4.24 15.65 6.01
CA ASP A 50 3.98 17.06 6.40
C ASP A 50 4.15 17.29 7.91
N ASN A 51 3.96 16.25 8.71
CA ASN A 51 4.05 16.33 10.16
C ASN A 51 5.47 16.10 10.72
N ILE A 52 6.47 15.75 9.90
CA ILE A 52 7.83 15.46 10.41
C ILE A 52 8.42 16.65 11.16
N LEU A 53 8.43 17.83 10.53
CA LEU A 53 9.04 19.02 11.12
C LEU A 53 8.26 19.53 12.36
N PRO A 54 6.92 19.65 12.33
CA PRO A 54 6.13 19.98 13.53
C PRO A 54 6.34 18.99 14.69
N GLN A 55 6.38 17.69 14.42
CA GLN A 55 6.60 16.68 15.46
C GLN A 55 8.00 16.78 16.07
N ALA A 56 9.03 16.96 15.24
CA ALA A 56 10.40 17.17 15.72
C ALA A 56 10.51 18.44 16.59
N ALA A 57 9.88 19.53 16.16
CA ALA A 57 9.83 20.78 16.93
C ALA A 57 9.13 20.60 18.28
N PHE A 58 7.99 19.92 18.29
CA PHE A 58 7.25 19.63 19.52
C PHE A 58 8.07 18.78 20.48
N ALA A 59 8.69 17.70 19.99
CA ALA A 59 9.55 16.84 20.81
C ALA A 59 10.72 17.62 21.43
N LEU A 60 11.40 18.46 20.64
CA LEU A 60 12.51 19.28 21.11
C LEU A 60 12.06 20.30 22.16
N LYS A 61 10.92 20.95 21.98
CA LYS A 61 10.36 21.87 23.00
C LYS A 61 10.08 21.14 24.30
N GLN A 62 9.42 19.98 24.25
CA GLN A 62 9.12 19.17 25.44
C GLN A 62 10.39 18.81 26.20
N GLU A 63 11.43 18.34 25.50
CA GLU A 63 12.72 18.01 26.09
C GLU A 63 13.36 19.21 26.79
N LEU A 64 13.50 20.34 26.06
CA LEU A 64 14.18 21.52 26.58
C LEU A 64 13.44 22.18 27.75
N ILE A 65 12.10 22.18 27.71
CA ILE A 65 11.25 22.72 28.79
C ILE A 65 11.36 21.86 30.04
N GLN A 66 11.37 20.52 29.91
CA GLN A 66 11.59 19.64 31.06
C GLN A 66 12.95 19.89 31.73
N GLN A 67 13.99 20.14 30.94
CA GLN A 67 15.33 20.46 31.45
C GLN A 67 15.43 21.87 32.05
N ASN A 68 14.65 22.83 31.54
CA ASN A 68 14.69 24.24 31.95
C ASN A 68 13.28 24.85 32.06
N PRO A 69 12.49 24.53 33.10
CA PRO A 69 11.10 24.96 33.20
C PRO A 69 10.90 26.48 33.23
N ASP A 70 11.86 27.22 33.78
CA ASP A 70 11.87 28.68 33.86
C ASP A 70 12.06 29.37 32.49
N LYS A 71 12.51 28.64 31.47
CA LYS A 71 12.81 29.17 30.13
C LYS A 71 11.75 28.83 29.07
N GLN A 72 10.57 28.36 29.48
CA GLN A 72 9.55 27.85 28.57
C GLN A 72 9.23 28.79 27.39
N GLU A 73 9.02 30.08 27.66
CA GLU A 73 8.69 31.05 26.62
C GLU A 73 9.84 31.25 25.62
N VAL A 74 11.06 31.43 26.13
CA VAL A 74 12.27 31.63 25.31
C VAL A 74 12.55 30.39 24.45
N ILE A 75 12.44 29.19 25.02
CA ILE A 75 12.59 27.92 24.29
C ILE A 75 11.56 27.82 23.18
N SER A 76 10.28 28.05 23.50
CA SER A 76 9.19 27.92 22.53
C SER A 76 9.40 28.85 21.34
N LYS A 77 9.68 30.13 21.62
CA LYS A 77 9.96 31.14 20.60
C LYS A 77 11.17 30.78 19.74
N THR A 78 12.28 30.39 20.38
CA THR A 78 13.53 30.06 19.66
C THR A 78 13.33 28.87 18.74
N VAL A 79 12.67 27.80 19.21
CA VAL A 79 12.41 26.62 18.38
C VAL A 79 11.48 26.99 17.21
N ASP A 80 10.45 27.80 17.42
CA ASP A 80 9.57 28.25 16.34
C ASP A 80 10.31 29.08 15.28
N GLU A 81 11.19 29.98 15.70
CA GLU A 81 12.04 30.76 14.79
C GLU A 81 12.97 29.88 13.95
N GLU A 82 13.57 28.84 14.53
CA GLU A 82 14.42 27.88 13.80
C GLU A 82 13.61 26.98 12.86
N VAL A 83 12.40 26.57 13.27
CA VAL A 83 11.49 25.78 12.43
C VAL A 83 11.15 26.51 11.14
N LEU A 84 10.91 27.83 11.19
CA LEU A 84 10.62 28.63 10.00
C LEU A 84 11.75 28.57 8.97
N LYS A 85 13.00 28.49 9.41
CA LYS A 85 14.17 28.36 8.52
C LYS A 85 14.25 26.99 7.84
N LEU A 86 13.61 25.97 8.42
CA LEU A 86 13.60 24.60 7.91
C LEU A 86 12.40 24.29 7.00
N VAL A 87 11.42 25.18 6.89
CA VAL A 87 10.21 24.96 6.05
C VAL A 87 10.58 24.61 4.60
N ALA A 88 11.63 25.22 4.05
CA ALA A 88 12.09 24.95 2.68
C ALA A 88 12.48 23.48 2.42
N ARG A 89 12.86 22.73 3.47
CA ARG A 89 13.15 21.29 3.35
C ARG A 89 11.95 20.48 2.89
N ARG A 90 10.73 20.99 3.09
CA ARG A 90 9.52 20.36 2.56
C ARG A 90 9.50 20.38 1.02
N THR A 91 9.96 21.47 0.41
CA THR A 91 10.09 21.59 -1.04
C THR A 91 11.22 20.71 -1.58
N ASP A 92 12.30 20.51 -0.82
CA ASP A 92 13.36 19.59 -1.21
C ASP A 92 12.84 18.15 -1.32
N LEU A 93 12.02 17.71 -0.36
CA LEU A 93 11.37 16.40 -0.42
C LEU A 93 10.47 16.24 -1.66
N GLU A 94 9.68 17.26 -2.01
CA GLU A 94 8.89 17.24 -3.26
C GLU A 94 9.78 17.09 -4.49
N ARG A 95 10.92 17.78 -4.51
CA ARG A 95 11.84 17.74 -5.64
C ARG A 95 12.42 16.35 -5.82
N GLU A 96 12.85 15.72 -4.72
CA GLU A 96 13.35 14.34 -4.74
C GLU A 96 12.26 13.35 -5.17
N ALA A 97 11.04 13.47 -4.63
CA ALA A 97 9.91 12.63 -5.03
C ALA A 97 9.61 12.78 -6.52
N ALA A 98 9.57 13.99 -7.05
CA ALA A 98 9.33 14.24 -8.47
C ALA A 98 10.42 13.63 -9.36
N GLN A 99 11.69 13.62 -8.94
CA GLN A 99 12.74 12.93 -9.68
C GLN A 99 12.51 11.42 -9.74
N VAL A 100 12.06 10.81 -8.64
CA VAL A 100 11.73 9.37 -8.62
C VAL A 100 10.58 9.06 -9.58
N TYR A 101 9.52 9.87 -9.58
CA TYR A 101 8.37 9.71 -10.48
C TYR A 101 8.76 9.92 -11.95
N ALA A 102 9.55 10.95 -12.25
CA ALA A 102 10.01 11.23 -13.61
C ALA A 102 10.89 10.10 -14.18
N LYS A 103 11.67 9.42 -13.34
CA LYS A 103 12.47 8.24 -13.75
C LYS A 103 11.61 7.00 -14.00
N ALA A 104 10.47 6.88 -13.30
CA ALA A 104 9.64 5.69 -13.31
C ALA A 104 8.52 5.72 -14.37
N MET A 105 8.09 6.92 -14.80
CA MET A 105 6.89 7.10 -15.62
C MET A 105 7.14 8.06 -16.77
N SER A 106 6.43 7.87 -17.88
CA SER A 106 6.49 8.80 -19.01
C SER A 106 5.91 10.17 -18.64
N GLU A 107 6.34 11.23 -19.33
CA GLU A 107 5.77 12.57 -19.12
C GLU A 107 4.24 12.59 -19.37
N GLU A 108 3.77 11.84 -20.36
CA GLU A 108 2.35 11.74 -20.69
C GLU A 108 1.54 11.10 -19.54
N ASP A 109 2.01 9.98 -19.00
CA ASP A 109 1.33 9.30 -17.89
C ASP A 109 1.26 10.20 -16.66
N LEU A 110 2.34 10.92 -16.35
CA LEU A 110 2.38 11.86 -15.23
C LEU A 110 1.37 13.00 -15.41
N ARG A 111 1.25 13.54 -16.63
CA ARG A 111 0.20 14.54 -16.95
C ARG A 111 -1.19 13.96 -16.80
N ASN A 112 -1.42 12.73 -17.25
CA ASN A 112 -2.71 12.05 -17.14
C ASN A 112 -3.10 11.80 -15.68
N ILE A 113 -2.16 11.38 -14.84
CA ILE A 113 -2.34 11.25 -13.38
C ILE A 113 -2.73 12.59 -12.78
N ALA A 114 -1.93 13.63 -13.05
CA ALA A 114 -2.20 14.97 -12.54
C ALA A 114 -3.60 15.47 -12.96
N ASN A 115 -3.98 15.28 -14.22
CA ASN A 115 -5.29 15.68 -14.74
C ASN A 115 -6.43 14.94 -14.06
N PHE A 116 -6.32 13.61 -13.91
CA PHE A 116 -7.36 12.81 -13.29
C PHE A 116 -7.55 13.17 -11.82
N TYR A 117 -6.48 13.17 -11.03
CA TYR A 117 -6.56 13.41 -9.59
C TYR A 117 -6.89 14.87 -9.23
N ASN A 118 -6.64 15.83 -10.13
CA ASN A 118 -7.14 17.20 -9.96
C ASN A 118 -8.61 17.40 -10.34
N SER A 119 -9.24 16.45 -11.05
CA SER A 119 -10.67 16.51 -11.37
C SER A 119 -11.55 16.38 -10.12
N PRO A 120 -12.81 16.85 -10.13
CA PRO A 120 -13.74 16.64 -9.01
C PRO A 120 -13.89 15.17 -8.62
N THR A 121 -13.92 14.26 -9.60
CA THR A 121 -14.02 12.82 -9.36
C THR A 121 -12.74 12.24 -8.76
N GLY A 122 -11.57 12.65 -9.27
CA GLY A 122 -10.28 12.19 -8.74
C GLY A 122 -10.05 12.63 -7.29
N LYS A 123 -10.36 13.89 -6.96
CA LYS A 123 -10.34 14.37 -5.58
C LYS A 123 -11.31 13.60 -4.69
N LYS A 124 -12.55 13.39 -5.18
CA LYS A 124 -13.55 12.62 -4.43
C LYS A 124 -13.08 11.18 -4.17
N LEU A 125 -12.38 10.56 -5.12
CA LEU A 125 -11.81 9.23 -4.95
C LEU A 125 -10.76 9.22 -3.82
N LEU A 126 -9.82 10.18 -3.80
CA LEU A 126 -8.82 10.29 -2.72
C LEU A 126 -9.47 10.47 -1.35
N GLU A 127 -10.43 11.39 -1.23
CA GLU A 127 -11.14 11.68 0.02
C GLU A 127 -11.92 10.47 0.54
N THR A 128 -12.54 9.69 -0.36
CA THR A 128 -13.44 8.60 0.02
C THR A 128 -12.74 7.25 0.14
N ALA A 129 -11.55 7.07 -0.44
CA ALA A 129 -10.84 5.80 -0.47
C ALA A 129 -10.64 5.17 0.92
N PRO A 130 -10.22 5.89 1.99
CA PRO A 130 -10.08 5.29 3.32
C PRO A 130 -11.41 4.79 3.91
N ILE A 131 -12.50 5.52 3.67
CA ILE A 131 -13.84 5.16 4.14
C ILE A 131 -14.33 3.91 3.41
N VAL A 132 -14.26 3.93 2.08
CA VAL A 132 -14.69 2.79 1.25
C VAL A 132 -13.89 1.54 1.58
N THR A 133 -12.57 1.67 1.71
CA THR A 133 -11.68 0.54 2.07
C THR A 133 -12.08 -0.09 3.39
N ARG A 134 -12.36 0.72 4.42
CA ARG A 134 -12.82 0.22 5.73
C ARG A 134 -14.14 -0.55 5.61
N GLU A 135 -15.11 -0.03 4.86
CA GLU A 135 -16.40 -0.72 4.70
C GLU A 135 -16.27 -2.03 3.90
N VAL A 136 -15.39 -2.07 2.89
CA VAL A 136 -15.07 -3.30 2.15
C VAL A 136 -14.42 -4.35 3.07
N ILE A 137 -13.46 -3.96 3.91
CA ILE A 137 -12.84 -4.87 4.89
C ILE A 137 -13.90 -5.44 5.84
N LYS A 138 -14.79 -4.60 6.38
CA LYS A 138 -15.89 -5.04 7.25
C LYS A 138 -16.82 -6.04 6.55
N ALA A 139 -17.13 -5.82 5.28
CA ALA A 139 -17.94 -6.75 4.49
C ALA A 139 -17.22 -8.09 4.29
N ALA A 140 -15.91 -8.06 4.01
CA ALA A 140 -15.08 -9.27 3.88
C ALA A 140 -15.05 -10.08 5.18
N ASP A 141 -14.95 -9.43 6.34
CA ASP A 141 -14.99 -10.11 7.64
C ASP A 141 -16.31 -10.84 7.89
N ILE A 142 -17.44 -10.23 7.52
CA ILE A 142 -18.77 -10.86 7.64
C ILE A 142 -18.86 -12.06 6.70
N TRP A 143 -18.46 -11.87 5.45
CA TRP A 143 -18.46 -12.91 4.44
C TRP A 143 -17.60 -14.11 4.86
N GLN A 144 -16.39 -13.87 5.35
CA GLN A 144 -15.48 -14.93 5.82
C GLN A 144 -16.09 -15.75 6.96
N ARG A 145 -16.77 -15.12 7.92
CA ARG A 145 -17.47 -15.84 9.00
C ARG A 145 -18.61 -16.71 8.46
N GLY A 146 -19.35 -16.21 7.46
CA GLY A 146 -20.39 -16.97 6.78
C GLY A 146 -19.82 -18.22 6.09
N VAL A 147 -18.74 -18.05 5.31
CA VAL A 147 -18.05 -19.16 4.64
C VAL A 147 -17.57 -20.21 5.64
N ALA A 148 -16.96 -19.80 6.76
CA ALA A 148 -16.48 -20.74 7.77
C ALA A 148 -17.63 -21.53 8.43
N ARG A 149 -18.75 -20.87 8.74
CA ARG A 149 -19.96 -21.52 9.27
C ARG A 149 -20.49 -22.56 8.28
N ASP A 150 -20.70 -22.15 7.03
CA ASP A 150 -21.32 -22.99 6.01
C ASP A 150 -20.45 -24.20 5.69
N LEU A 151 -19.12 -24.01 5.64
CA LEU A 151 -18.16 -25.10 5.49
C LEU A 151 -18.21 -26.07 6.67
N ALA A 152 -18.21 -25.57 7.91
CA ALA A 152 -18.28 -26.41 9.10
C ALA A 152 -19.57 -27.24 9.13
N GLN A 153 -20.71 -26.64 8.78
CA GLN A 153 -21.98 -27.34 8.68
C GLN A 153 -21.94 -28.44 7.62
N ALA A 154 -21.51 -28.11 6.39
CA ALA A 154 -21.45 -29.08 5.30
C ALA A 154 -20.52 -30.26 5.62
N VAL A 155 -19.37 -30.01 6.24
CA VAL A 155 -18.45 -31.07 6.68
C VAL A 155 -19.08 -31.92 7.78
N GLY A 156 -19.71 -31.29 8.79
CA GLY A 156 -20.39 -32.01 9.87
C GLY A 156 -21.50 -32.93 9.36
N GLU A 157 -22.35 -32.45 8.45
CA GLU A 157 -23.41 -33.25 7.80
C GLU A 157 -22.83 -34.46 7.05
N LYS A 158 -21.71 -34.27 6.33
CA LYS A 158 -21.05 -35.35 5.60
C LYS A 158 -20.41 -36.38 6.53
N LEU A 159 -19.76 -35.95 7.62
CA LEU A 159 -19.17 -36.86 8.59
C LEU A 159 -20.24 -37.71 9.30
N HIS A 160 -21.33 -37.09 9.74
CA HIS A 160 -22.45 -37.83 10.35
C HIS A 160 -23.06 -38.86 9.40
N ALA A 161 -23.19 -38.55 8.11
CA ALA A 161 -23.68 -39.52 7.13
C ALA A 161 -22.73 -40.72 6.95
N ILE A 162 -21.42 -40.51 7.04
CA ILE A 162 -20.40 -41.57 6.98
C ILE A 162 -20.45 -42.45 8.24
N GLU A 163 -20.56 -41.84 9.43
CA GLU A 163 -20.66 -42.58 10.70
C GLU A 163 -21.96 -43.41 10.76
N GLY A 164 -23.09 -42.84 10.34
CA GLY A 164 -24.38 -43.54 10.28
C GLY A 164 -24.47 -44.64 9.22
N THR A 165 -23.49 -44.75 8.32
CA THR A 165 -23.36 -45.85 7.35
C THR A 165 -22.34 -46.92 7.75
N THR A 166 -21.66 -46.76 8.89
CA THR A 166 -20.79 -47.82 9.44
C THR A 166 -21.68 -48.86 10.13
N PRO A 167 -21.73 -50.12 9.66
CA PRO A 167 -22.48 -51.16 10.37
C PRO A 167 -21.88 -51.32 11.76
N SER A 168 -22.70 -51.19 12.81
CA SER A 168 -22.30 -51.61 14.15
C SER A 168 -21.87 -53.07 14.05
N ALA A 169 -20.58 -53.36 14.28
CA ALA A 169 -20.12 -54.74 14.37
C ALA A 169 -21.03 -55.46 15.38
N PRO A 170 -21.55 -56.67 15.07
CA PRO A 170 -22.39 -57.37 16.02
C PRO A 170 -21.59 -57.54 17.31
N VAL A 171 -22.17 -57.09 18.42
CA VAL A 171 -21.67 -57.43 19.75
C VAL A 171 -21.77 -58.95 19.83
N GLU A 172 -20.64 -59.63 19.71
CA GLU A 172 -20.57 -61.07 19.94
C GLU A 172 -20.85 -61.28 21.42
N GLU A 173 -22.11 -61.59 21.73
CA GLU A 173 -22.59 -61.92 23.05
C GLU A 173 -21.91 -63.24 23.45
N VAL A 174 -20.76 -63.15 24.11
CA VAL A 174 -20.07 -64.31 24.69
C VAL A 174 -20.95 -64.86 25.81
N GLN A 175 -21.73 -65.88 25.50
CA GLN A 175 -22.47 -66.65 26.51
C GLN A 175 -21.48 -67.32 27.47
N PRO A 176 -21.66 -67.19 28.80
CA PRO A 176 -20.82 -67.87 29.76
C PRO A 176 -21.09 -69.38 29.69
N GLN A 177 -20.04 -70.17 29.45
CA GLN A 177 -20.09 -71.62 29.53
C GLN A 177 -20.17 -72.04 31.01
N ASN A 178 -21.16 -72.89 31.33
CA ASN A 178 -21.20 -73.67 32.57
C ASN A 178 -20.30 -74.90 32.45
#